data_AF-A0A954ZNR4-F1
#
_entry.id   AF-A0A954ZNR4-F1
#
_cell.length_a   1.000
_cell.length_b   1.000
_cell.length_c   1.000
_cell.angle_alpha   90.00
_cell.angle_beta   90.00
_cell.angle_gamma   90.00
#
_symmetry.space_group_name_H-M   'P 1'
#
loop_
_entity.id
_entity.type
_entity.pdbx_description
1 polymer ?
#
loop_
_entity_poly.entity_id
_entity_poly.type
_entity_poly.pdbx_seq_one_letter_code
_entity_poly.pdbx_strand_id
1 'polypeptide(L)'
;MNLDTFEKGTLTHLLVLVVSTVVVGLLVFAQRRVRSKDHAKADRFRLAAGIAILVFEIAHNAYWLFFREGGFNLQESLPLHFCDISGLIAAAALLLPDRRLVTILYFWGVGLSSTAFIIPVVTEGPVHLVFWTFWMSHLIIVGGAVFFVLAEGYRPEFRDLLFALAVTTGYVLCLLALNIAIGTNYGYVGKVSEPTAFLGAWPFPRLPLLFLGGALLETAAWLPFGIMSHVRTRKAPRP
;
A
#
# COMPACT_ATOMS: atom_id res chain seq x y z
N MET A 1 14.02 25.14 6.19
CA MET A 1 13.50 23.76 6.09
C MET A 1 14.39 22.93 6.98
N ASN A 2 13.86 22.34 8.06
CA ASN A 2 14.62 21.38 8.86
C ASN A 2 14.76 20.10 8.03
N LEU A 3 15.97 19.57 7.92
CA LEU A 3 16.26 18.39 7.10
C LEU A 3 16.50 17.14 7.94
N ASP A 4 16.72 17.28 9.25
CA ASP A 4 16.97 16.18 10.19
C ASP A 4 15.67 15.57 10.72
N THR A 5 14.63 16.39 10.90
CA THR A 5 13.32 15.91 11.38
C THR A 5 12.22 16.16 10.35
N PHE A 6 11.22 15.29 10.38
CA PHE A 6 10.01 15.39 9.61
C PHE A 6 8.81 15.49 10.52
N GLU A 7 7.92 16.43 10.21
CA GLU A 7 6.65 16.61 10.89
C GLU A 7 5.52 16.70 9.87
N LYS A 8 4.40 16.05 10.17
CA LYS A 8 3.19 16.10 9.36
C LYS A 8 2.69 17.54 9.23
N GLY A 9 2.36 17.94 8.00
CA GLY A 9 1.77 19.25 7.70
C GLY A 9 2.79 20.35 7.40
N THR A 10 4.08 20.04 7.51
CA THR A 10 5.16 20.94 7.09
C THR A 10 5.23 21.08 5.56
N LEU A 11 6.01 22.05 5.09
CA LEU A 11 6.29 22.22 3.66
C LEU A 11 6.91 20.94 3.05
N THR A 12 7.79 20.25 3.78
CA THR A 12 8.37 18.97 3.35
C THR A 12 7.28 17.94 3.07
N HIS A 13 6.28 17.83 3.95
CA HIS A 13 5.15 16.93 3.75
C HIS A 13 4.37 17.27 2.47
N LEU A 14 4.03 18.55 2.29
CA LEU A 14 3.31 19.00 1.09
C LEU A 14 4.09 18.73 -0.20
N LEU A 15 5.41 18.96 -0.19
CA LEU A 15 6.26 18.70 -1.35
C LEU A 15 6.26 17.22 -1.73
N VAL A 16 6.39 16.32 -0.74
CA VAL A 16 6.33 14.87 -1.01
C VAL A 16 4.99 14.47 -1.59
N LEU A 17 3.88 15.00 -1.07
CA LEU A 17 2.53 14.71 -1.60
C LEU A 17 2.38 15.18 -3.06
N VAL A 18 2.83 16.39 -3.37
CA VAL A 18 2.77 16.96 -4.72
C VAL A 18 3.64 16.15 -5.68
N VAL A 19 4.90 15.88 -5.32
CA VAL A 19 5.82 15.11 -6.15
C VAL A 19 5.28 13.71 -6.39
N SER A 20 4.80 13.02 -5.35
CA SER A 20 4.18 11.70 -5.44
C SER A 20 3.01 11.70 -6.43
N THR A 21 2.11 12.67 -6.31
CA THR A 21 0.94 12.80 -7.19
C THR A 21 1.36 13.07 -8.64
N VAL A 22 2.33 13.95 -8.86
CA VAL A 22 2.85 14.28 -10.20
C VAL A 22 3.50 13.06 -10.83
N VAL A 23 4.36 12.34 -10.10
CA VAL A 23 5.03 11.13 -10.59
C VAL A 23 4.01 10.07 -11.01
N VAL A 24 3.04 9.75 -10.15
CA VAL A 24 1.98 8.78 -10.49
C VAL A 24 1.15 9.25 -11.68
N GLY A 25 0.78 10.54 -11.72
CA GLY A 25 0.03 11.13 -12.83
C GLY A 25 0.77 11.03 -14.17
N LEU A 26 2.07 11.30 -14.17
CA LEU A 26 2.92 11.18 -15.36
C LEU A 26 3.06 9.72 -15.81
N LEU A 27 3.24 8.77 -14.88
CA LEU A 27 3.31 7.33 -15.21
C LEU A 27 1.99 6.83 -15.80
N VAL A 28 0.86 7.21 -15.22
CA VAL A 28 -0.48 6.90 -15.75
C VAL A 28 -0.68 7.50 -17.14
N PHE A 29 -0.33 8.79 -17.32
CA PHE A 29 -0.44 9.46 -18.60
C PHE A 29 0.42 8.79 -19.67
N ALA A 30 1.69 8.52 -19.35
CA ALA A 30 2.63 7.85 -20.24
C ALA A 30 2.10 6.48 -20.66
N GLN A 31 1.65 5.65 -19.71
CA GLN A 31 1.12 4.33 -20.02
C GLN A 31 -0.10 4.40 -20.92
N ARG A 32 -1.07 5.28 -20.62
CA ARG A 32 -2.26 5.45 -21.48
C ARG A 32 -1.89 5.92 -22.88
N ARG A 33 -0.89 6.81 -22.99
CA ARG A 33 -0.43 7.37 -24.27
C ARG A 33 0.31 6.34 -25.12
N VAL A 34 1.08 5.45 -24.50
CA VAL A 34 1.75 4.34 -25.17
C VAL A 34 0.72 3.28 -25.55
N ARG A 35 -0.18 2.89 -24.64
CA ARG A 35 -1.23 1.88 -24.89
C ARG A 35 -2.18 2.27 -26.02
N SER A 36 -2.49 3.55 -26.17
CA SER A 36 -3.32 4.02 -27.29
C SER A 36 -2.65 3.93 -28.67
N LYS A 37 -1.33 3.76 -28.71
CA LYS A 37 -0.54 3.61 -29.93
C LYS A 37 -0.10 2.16 -30.18
N ASP A 38 0.32 1.46 -29.14
CA ASP A 38 1.00 0.18 -29.23
C ASP A 38 0.87 -0.58 -27.89
N HIS A 39 0.03 -1.63 -27.91
CA HIS A 39 -0.22 -2.45 -26.73
C HIS A 39 1.04 -3.20 -26.27
N ALA A 40 1.86 -3.72 -27.18
CA ALA A 40 3.07 -4.46 -26.83
C ALA A 40 4.12 -3.56 -26.17
N LYS A 41 4.25 -2.30 -26.62
CA LYS A 41 5.11 -1.32 -25.93
C LYS A 41 4.58 -0.94 -24.56
N ALA A 42 3.27 -0.83 -24.40
CA ALA A 42 2.66 -0.55 -23.09
C ALA A 42 2.90 -1.70 -22.10
N ASP A 43 2.82 -2.95 -22.56
CA ASP A 43 3.15 -4.11 -21.74
C ASP A 43 4.63 -4.13 -21.35
N ARG A 44 5.55 -3.78 -22.26
CA ARG A 44 6.98 -3.64 -21.94
C ARG A 44 7.25 -2.53 -20.94
N PHE A 45 6.56 -1.40 -21.05
CA PHE A 45 6.67 -0.29 -20.09
C PHE A 45 6.21 -0.74 -18.69
N ARG A 46 5.05 -1.40 -18.60
CA ARG A 46 4.53 -1.98 -17.36
C ARG A 46 5.50 -3.01 -16.77
N LEU A 47 6.06 -3.90 -17.59
CA LEU A 47 7.04 -4.90 -17.18
C LEU A 47 8.32 -4.25 -16.65
N ALA A 48 8.85 -3.24 -17.35
CA ALA A 48 10.03 -2.51 -16.91
C ALA A 48 9.81 -1.82 -15.57
N ALA A 49 8.65 -1.21 -15.35
CA ALA A 49 8.26 -0.66 -14.05
C ALA A 49 8.19 -1.74 -12.96
N GLY A 50 7.61 -2.91 -13.27
CA GLY A 50 7.55 -4.05 -12.37
C GLY A 50 8.93 -4.58 -11.97
N ILE A 51 9.86 -4.67 -12.92
CA ILE A 51 11.25 -5.08 -12.65
C ILE A 51 11.96 -4.04 -11.77
N ALA A 52 11.82 -2.75 -12.10
CA ALA A 52 12.44 -1.68 -11.31
C ALA A 52 11.93 -1.67 -9.86
N ILE A 53 10.62 -1.85 -9.67
CA ILE A 53 10.01 -1.96 -8.35
C ILE A 53 10.48 -3.23 -7.63
N LEU A 54 10.54 -4.37 -8.31
CA LEU A 54 11.01 -5.60 -7.70
C LEU A 54 12.45 -5.47 -7.20
N VAL A 55 13.33 -4.86 -8.00
CA VAL A 55 14.72 -4.57 -7.60
C VAL A 55 14.76 -3.64 -6.39
N PHE A 56 13.93 -2.58 -6.39
CA PHE A 56 13.82 -1.67 -5.25
C PHE A 56 13.38 -2.40 -3.97
N GLU A 57 12.31 -3.20 -4.04
CA GLU A 57 11.79 -3.92 -2.88
C GLU A 57 12.79 -4.95 -2.35
N ILE A 58 13.47 -5.70 -3.23
CA ILE A 58 14.52 -6.63 -2.81
C ILE A 58 15.67 -5.87 -2.12
N ALA A 59 16.12 -4.75 -2.69
CA ALA A 59 17.19 -3.94 -2.10
C ALA A 59 16.78 -3.32 -0.76
N HIS A 60 15.55 -2.81 -0.67
CA HIS A 60 14.98 -2.23 0.54
C HIS A 60 14.92 -3.26 1.67
N ASN A 61 14.32 -4.43 1.40
CA ASN A 61 14.20 -5.49 2.40
C ASN A 61 15.57 -6.07 2.78
N ALA A 62 16.49 -6.22 1.82
CA ALA A 62 17.87 -6.65 2.11
C ALA A 62 18.62 -5.64 2.99
N TYR A 63 18.41 -4.33 2.76
CA TYR A 63 18.99 -3.29 3.61
C TYR A 63 18.53 -3.43 5.06
N TRP A 64 17.23 -3.52 5.31
CA TRP A 64 16.68 -3.64 6.67
C TRP A 64 17.03 -4.96 7.37
N LEU A 65 17.24 -6.03 6.58
CA LEU A 65 17.60 -7.34 7.09
C LEU A 65 19.08 -7.45 7.45
N PHE A 66 19.99 -6.89 6.64
CA PHE A 66 21.43 -7.16 6.73
C PHE A 66 22.31 -5.92 6.97
N PHE A 67 21.87 -4.73 6.58
CA PHE A 67 22.71 -3.53 6.50
C PHE A 67 22.21 -2.36 7.35
N ARG A 68 21.13 -2.56 8.10
CA ARG A 68 20.59 -1.57 9.03
C ARG A 68 21.63 -1.17 10.08
N GLU A 69 21.71 0.12 10.36
CA GLU A 69 22.43 0.63 11.53
C GLU A 69 21.86 0.01 12.83
N GLY A 70 22.75 -0.53 13.66
CA GLY A 70 22.37 -1.30 14.86
C GLY A 70 22.18 -2.81 14.63
N GLY A 71 22.30 -3.28 13.39
CA GLY A 71 22.22 -4.70 13.03
C GLY A 71 20.79 -5.23 12.95
N PHE A 72 20.67 -6.55 12.85
CA PHE A 72 19.39 -7.24 12.78
C PHE A 72 18.58 -7.03 14.07
N ASN A 73 17.34 -6.58 13.92
CA ASN A 73 16.37 -6.48 15.00
C ASN A 73 15.12 -7.27 14.65
N LEU A 74 14.83 -8.32 15.43
CA LEU A 74 13.66 -9.17 15.20
C LEU A 74 12.32 -8.41 15.23
N GLN A 75 12.28 -7.21 15.81
CA GLN A 75 11.08 -6.37 15.86
C GLN A 75 10.79 -5.65 14.53
N GLU A 76 11.81 -5.39 13.72
CA GLU A 76 11.74 -4.41 12.63
C GLU A 76 12.39 -4.91 11.33
N SER A 77 13.29 -5.88 11.39
CA SER A 77 14.12 -6.30 10.24
C SER A 77 13.46 -7.34 9.34
N LEU A 78 12.48 -8.13 9.82
CA LEU A 78 11.73 -9.04 8.95
C LEU A 78 10.71 -8.25 8.09
N PRO A 79 10.59 -8.59 6.80
CA PRO A 79 9.74 -7.87 5.85
C PRO A 79 8.27 -8.30 5.97
N LEU A 80 7.68 -8.10 7.15
CA LEU A 80 6.36 -8.60 7.52
C LEU A 80 5.34 -7.48 7.74
N HIS A 81 5.75 -6.22 7.64
CA HIS A 81 4.78 -5.13 7.64
C HIS A 81 3.93 -5.17 6.37
N PHE A 82 2.75 -4.56 6.46
CA PHE A 82 1.84 -4.47 5.32
C PHE A 82 2.49 -3.81 4.11
N CYS A 83 3.32 -2.77 4.31
CA CYS A 83 4.03 -2.11 3.22
C CYS A 83 4.99 -3.05 2.50
N ASP A 84 5.77 -3.86 3.23
CA ASP A 84 6.80 -4.73 2.66
C ASP A 84 6.17 -5.75 1.69
N ILE A 85 5.12 -6.45 2.16
CA ILE A 85 4.40 -7.41 1.33
C ILE A 85 3.62 -6.72 0.21
N SER A 86 3.02 -5.56 0.47
CA SER A 86 2.30 -4.79 -0.55
C SER A 86 3.22 -4.33 -1.68
N GLY A 87 4.46 -3.93 -1.38
CA GLY A 87 5.45 -3.53 -2.38
C GLY A 87 5.83 -4.70 -3.29
N LEU A 88 6.05 -5.88 -2.71
CA LEU A 88 6.27 -7.12 -3.47
C LEU A 88 5.06 -7.50 -4.32
N ILE A 89 3.84 -7.35 -3.80
CA ILE A 89 2.60 -7.56 -4.58
C ILE A 89 2.48 -6.53 -5.70
N ALA A 90 2.90 -5.28 -5.49
CA ALA A 90 2.92 -4.25 -6.53
C ALA A 90 3.83 -4.64 -7.70
N ALA A 91 5.06 -5.08 -7.39
CA ALA A 91 5.97 -5.66 -8.37
C ALA A 91 5.34 -6.86 -9.08
N ALA A 92 4.83 -7.84 -8.33
CA ALA A 92 4.25 -9.05 -8.87
C ALA A 92 3.07 -8.75 -9.80
N ALA A 93 2.16 -7.84 -9.44
CA ALA A 93 1.04 -7.42 -10.28
C ALA A 93 1.51 -6.77 -11.59
N LEU A 94 2.57 -5.94 -11.54
CA LEU A 94 3.13 -5.30 -12.74
C LEU A 94 3.86 -6.28 -13.65
N LEU A 95 4.46 -7.35 -13.11
CA LEU A 95 5.09 -8.40 -13.89
C LEU A 95 4.05 -9.38 -14.46
N LEU A 96 3.10 -9.77 -13.62
CA LEU A 96 2.07 -10.77 -13.84
C LEU A 96 0.71 -10.17 -13.43
N PRO A 97 -0.05 -9.55 -14.35
CA PRO A 97 -1.27 -8.80 -14.03
C PRO A 97 -2.45 -9.73 -13.76
N ASP A 98 -2.28 -10.65 -12.80
CA ASP A 98 -3.35 -11.48 -12.29
C ASP A 98 -4.36 -10.64 -11.50
N ARG A 99 -5.65 -10.95 -11.68
CA ARG A 99 -6.72 -10.18 -11.03
C ARG A 99 -6.56 -10.17 -9.51
N ARG A 100 -6.19 -11.29 -8.88
CA ARG A 100 -6.09 -11.37 -7.41
C ARG A 100 -4.95 -10.51 -6.89
N LEU A 101 -3.80 -10.49 -7.57
CA LEU A 101 -2.68 -9.62 -7.22
C LEU A 101 -3.09 -8.15 -7.32
N VAL A 102 -3.74 -7.76 -8.41
CA VAL A 102 -4.23 -6.39 -8.61
C VAL A 102 -5.30 -6.04 -7.58
N THR A 103 -6.18 -6.99 -7.22
CA THR A 103 -7.18 -6.81 -6.17
C THR A 103 -6.52 -6.52 -4.83
N ILE A 104 -5.59 -7.35 -4.39
CA ILE A 104 -4.91 -7.16 -3.09
C ILE A 104 -4.15 -5.84 -3.10
N LEU A 105 -3.37 -5.57 -4.17
CA LEU A 105 -2.67 -4.29 -4.32
C LEU A 105 -3.62 -3.09 -4.24
N TYR A 106 -4.78 -3.18 -4.88
CA TYR A 106 -5.74 -2.10 -4.89
C TYR A 106 -6.30 -1.81 -3.49
N PHE A 107 -6.77 -2.85 -2.79
CA PHE A 107 -7.38 -2.67 -1.47
C PHE A 107 -6.35 -2.35 -0.40
N TRP A 108 -5.19 -3.00 -0.40
CA TRP A 108 -4.11 -2.67 0.52
C TRP A 108 -3.52 -1.30 0.21
N GLY A 109 -3.33 -0.95 -1.06
CA GLY A 109 -2.78 0.35 -1.44
C GLY A 109 -3.72 1.51 -1.20
N VAL A 110 -4.91 1.50 -1.81
CA VAL A 110 -5.86 2.62 -1.68
C VAL A 110 -6.54 2.63 -0.32
N GLY A 111 -6.89 1.46 0.22
CA GLY A 111 -7.56 1.35 1.51
C GLY A 111 -6.60 1.58 2.69
N LEU A 112 -5.51 0.82 2.75
CA LEU A 112 -4.66 0.77 3.95
C LEU A 112 -3.44 1.68 3.84
N SER A 113 -2.56 1.50 2.84
CA SER A 113 -1.28 2.20 2.69
C SER A 113 -1.43 3.69 2.37
N SER A 114 -2.54 4.12 1.78
CA SER A 114 -2.82 5.54 1.55
C SER A 114 -2.86 6.35 2.84
N THR A 115 -3.20 5.71 3.97
CA THR A 115 -3.20 6.35 5.30
C THR A 115 -1.82 6.85 5.70
N ALA A 116 -0.74 6.25 5.22
CA ALA A 116 0.63 6.68 5.49
C ALA A 116 0.94 8.08 4.89
N PHE A 117 0.23 8.49 3.84
CA PHE A 117 0.33 9.84 3.28
C PHE A 117 -0.48 10.88 4.08
N ILE A 118 -1.38 10.45 4.96
CA ILE A 118 -2.23 11.32 5.78
C ILE A 118 -1.71 11.37 7.23
N ILE A 119 -1.27 10.22 7.75
CA ILE A 119 -0.79 10.01 9.11
C ILE A 119 0.52 9.21 9.01
N PRO A 120 1.60 9.83 8.50
CA PRO A 120 2.91 9.17 8.43
C PRO A 120 3.44 8.87 9.84
N VAL A 121 4.06 7.70 9.97
CA VAL A 121 4.72 7.27 11.23
C VAL A 121 6.21 7.62 11.25
N VAL A 122 6.81 7.95 10.09
CA VAL A 122 8.20 8.39 10.00
C VAL A 122 8.36 9.76 10.67
N THR A 123 9.46 9.96 11.39
CA THR A 123 9.77 11.22 12.10
C THR A 123 11.10 11.83 11.68
N GLU A 124 11.92 11.05 10.98
CA GLU A 124 13.21 11.41 10.45
C GLU A 124 13.05 12.22 9.16
N GLY A 125 13.86 13.26 9.01
CA GLY A 125 13.83 14.16 7.87
C GLY A 125 14.58 13.65 6.63
N PRO A 126 14.56 14.43 5.54
CA PRO A 126 15.16 14.07 4.25
C PRO A 126 16.65 13.74 4.23
N VAL A 127 17.43 14.02 5.28
CA VAL A 127 18.84 13.58 5.34
C VAL A 127 18.96 12.09 5.64
N HIS A 128 17.91 11.46 6.16
CA HIS A 128 17.92 10.07 6.57
C HIS A 128 17.34 9.14 5.49
N LEU A 129 17.95 7.97 5.32
CA LEU A 129 17.49 6.97 4.33
C LEU A 129 16.08 6.45 4.63
N VAL A 130 15.71 6.34 5.91
CA VAL A 130 14.38 5.88 6.34
C VAL A 130 13.26 6.77 5.80
N PHE A 131 13.49 8.09 5.72
CA PHE A 131 12.54 9.02 5.12
C PHE A 131 12.24 8.64 3.67
N TRP A 132 13.27 8.51 2.85
CA TRP A 132 13.10 8.23 1.42
C TRP A 132 12.52 6.85 1.16
N THR A 133 13.01 5.83 1.88
CA THR A 133 12.51 4.47 1.71
C THR A 133 11.06 4.32 2.15
N PHE A 134 10.64 5.00 3.23
CA PHE A 134 9.24 5.07 3.65
C PHE A 134 8.35 5.65 2.54
N TRP A 135 8.68 6.85 2.02
CA TRP A 135 7.86 7.49 1.00
C TRP A 135 7.85 6.76 -0.34
N MET A 136 9.00 6.20 -0.77
CA MET A 136 9.09 5.44 -2.01
C MET A 136 8.29 4.13 -1.93
N SER A 137 8.40 3.37 -0.84
CA SER A 137 7.63 2.13 -0.67
C SER A 137 6.12 2.41 -0.72
N HIS A 138 5.64 3.43 0.02
CA HIS A 138 4.24 3.81 0.00
C HIS A 138 3.78 4.36 -1.36
N LEU A 139 4.65 5.10 -2.07
CA LEU A 139 4.38 5.59 -3.42
C LEU A 139 4.25 4.45 -4.43
N ILE A 140 5.09 3.42 -4.33
CA ILE A 140 5.02 2.23 -5.16
C ILE A 140 3.69 1.51 -4.98
N ILE A 141 3.28 1.31 -3.73
CA ILE A 141 2.05 0.58 -3.40
C ILE A 141 0.82 1.36 -3.88
N VAL A 142 0.68 2.61 -3.44
CA VAL A 142 -0.49 3.44 -3.76
C VAL A 142 -0.49 3.81 -5.25
N GLY A 143 0.67 4.17 -5.78
CA GLY A 143 0.86 4.48 -7.20
C GLY A 143 0.59 3.28 -8.09
N GLY A 144 1.02 2.08 -7.71
CA GLY A 144 0.72 0.84 -8.43
C GLY A 144 -0.78 0.54 -8.45
N ALA A 145 -1.46 0.68 -7.31
CA ALA A 145 -2.92 0.54 -7.24
C ALA A 145 -3.64 1.54 -8.16
N VAL A 146 -3.27 2.82 -8.09
CA VAL A 146 -3.83 3.88 -8.94
C VAL A 146 -3.51 3.63 -10.41
N PHE A 147 -2.31 3.14 -10.73
CA PHE A 147 -1.89 2.79 -12.07
C PHE A 147 -2.80 1.72 -12.69
N PHE A 148 -3.09 0.63 -11.96
CA PHE A 148 -3.99 -0.40 -12.46
C PHE A 148 -5.41 0.11 -12.70
N VAL A 149 -5.92 0.98 -11.83
CA VAL A 149 -7.26 1.57 -12.01
C VAL A 149 -7.31 2.54 -13.19
N LEU A 150 -6.37 3.49 -13.27
CA LEU A 150 -6.45 4.60 -14.22
C LEU A 150 -5.83 4.29 -15.57
N ALA A 151 -4.76 3.49 -15.62
CA ALA A 151 -4.04 3.15 -16.86
C ALA A 151 -4.43 1.78 -17.41
N GLU A 152 -4.49 0.74 -16.56
CA GLU A 152 -4.79 -0.62 -17.03
C GLU A 152 -6.28 -0.93 -17.14
N GLY A 153 -7.12 -0.19 -16.42
CA GLY A 153 -8.58 -0.31 -16.48
C GLY A 153 -9.16 -1.30 -15.47
N TYR A 154 -8.43 -1.66 -14.42
CA TYR A 154 -8.96 -2.46 -13.30
C TYR A 154 -10.15 -1.75 -12.64
N ARG A 155 -11.22 -2.50 -12.38
CA ARG A 155 -12.44 -2.02 -11.72
C ARG A 155 -12.81 -3.00 -10.62
N PRO A 156 -12.71 -2.61 -9.34
CA PRO A 156 -13.01 -3.51 -8.23
C PRO A 156 -14.50 -3.82 -8.19
N GLU A 157 -14.82 -5.11 -8.12
CA GLU A 157 -16.15 -5.65 -7.95
C GLU A 157 -16.40 -6.03 -6.47
N PHE A 158 -17.66 -6.25 -6.10
CA PHE A 158 -17.98 -6.63 -4.72
C PHE A 158 -17.31 -7.94 -4.28
N ARG A 159 -17.16 -8.91 -5.20
CA ARG A 159 -16.40 -10.15 -4.94
C ARG A 159 -14.92 -9.89 -4.64
N ASP A 160 -14.34 -8.84 -5.22
CA ASP A 160 -12.95 -8.48 -4.98
C ASP A 160 -12.80 -7.86 -3.59
N LEU A 161 -13.78 -7.08 -3.13
CA LEU A 161 -13.83 -6.58 -1.75
C LEU A 161 -13.90 -7.74 -0.76
N LEU A 162 -14.79 -8.72 -0.96
CA LEU A 162 -14.89 -9.89 -0.07
C LEU A 162 -13.59 -10.69 -0.05
N PHE A 163 -12.95 -10.86 -1.22
CA PHE A 163 -11.66 -11.52 -1.32
C PHE A 163 -10.56 -10.75 -0.56
N ALA A 164 -10.47 -9.43 -0.74
CA ALA A 164 -9.52 -8.59 -0.03
C ALA A 164 -9.73 -8.66 1.49
N LEU A 165 -10.97 -8.50 1.97
CA LEU A 165 -11.31 -8.59 3.40
C LEU A 165 -10.87 -9.93 3.99
N ALA A 166 -11.08 -11.04 3.26
CA ALA A 166 -10.67 -12.37 3.70
C ALA A 166 -9.14 -12.50 3.75
N VAL A 167 -8.42 -12.01 2.73
CA VAL A 167 -6.95 -12.01 2.69
C VAL A 167 -6.36 -11.13 3.79
N THR A 168 -6.88 -9.92 3.98
CA THR A 168 -6.45 -8.99 5.03
C THR A 168 -6.68 -9.59 6.41
N THR A 169 -7.86 -10.14 6.66
CA THR A 169 -8.19 -10.79 7.94
C THR A 169 -7.23 -11.96 8.20
N GLY A 170 -7.03 -12.83 7.21
CA GLY A 170 -6.09 -13.95 7.31
C GLY A 170 -4.67 -13.49 7.60
N TYR A 171 -4.20 -12.46 6.90
CA TYR A 171 -2.85 -11.90 7.08
C TYR A 171 -2.67 -11.30 8.48
N VAL A 172 -3.63 -10.50 8.96
CA VAL A 172 -3.61 -9.95 10.32
C VAL A 172 -3.60 -11.06 11.37
N LEU A 173 -4.39 -12.12 11.20
CA LEU A 173 -4.41 -13.25 12.13
C LEU A 173 -3.06 -13.99 12.16
N CYS A 174 -2.42 -14.18 11.00
CA CYS A 174 -1.07 -14.72 10.93
C CYS A 174 -0.05 -13.84 11.66
N LEU A 175 -0.08 -12.52 11.43
CA LEU A 175 0.79 -11.58 12.13
C LEU A 175 0.52 -11.53 13.62
N LEU A 176 -0.75 -11.59 14.04
CA LEU A 176 -1.12 -11.63 15.45
C LEU A 176 -0.56 -12.89 16.14
N ALA A 177 -0.71 -14.06 15.52
CA ALA A 177 -0.16 -15.31 16.04
C ALA A 177 1.37 -15.23 16.16
N LEU A 178 2.04 -14.70 15.14
CA LEU A 178 3.49 -14.49 15.15
C LEU A 178 3.91 -13.52 16.26
N ASN A 179 3.30 -12.34 16.31
CA ASN A 179 3.58 -11.30 17.29
C ASN A 179 3.40 -11.79 18.73
N ILE A 180 2.40 -12.64 18.99
CA ILE A 180 2.22 -13.28 20.31
C ILE A 180 3.34 -14.28 20.58
N ALA A 181 3.72 -15.10 19.60
CA ALA A 181 4.70 -16.16 19.76
C ALA A 181 6.13 -15.65 20.01
N ILE A 182 6.54 -14.59 19.30
CA ILE A 182 7.91 -14.05 19.36
C ILE A 182 8.00 -12.66 20.02
N GLY A 183 6.89 -12.14 20.53
CA GLY A 183 6.85 -10.86 21.25
C GLY A 183 7.07 -9.64 20.35
N THR A 184 6.66 -9.71 19.08
CA THR A 184 6.89 -8.66 18.09
C THR A 184 5.67 -7.78 17.79
N ASN A 185 5.84 -6.76 16.93
CA ASN A 185 4.77 -5.83 16.56
C ASN A 185 4.63 -5.60 15.04
N TYR A 186 4.74 -6.67 14.25
CA TYR A 186 4.51 -6.59 12.81
C TYR A 186 3.06 -6.22 12.47
N GLY A 187 2.88 -5.35 11.49
CA GLY A 187 1.56 -4.81 11.11
C GLY A 187 0.87 -4.01 12.22
N TYR A 188 1.60 -3.62 13.28
CA TYR A 188 1.11 -2.85 14.43
C TYR A 188 -0.02 -3.51 15.24
N VAL A 189 -0.20 -4.83 15.15
CA VAL A 189 -1.25 -5.60 15.85
C VAL A 189 -0.74 -6.27 17.15
N GLY A 190 0.52 -6.03 17.51
CA GLY A 190 1.15 -6.58 18.70
C GLY A 190 0.63 -5.97 20.02
N LYS A 191 1.06 -6.57 21.13
CA LYS A 191 0.64 -6.16 22.48
C LYS A 191 1.08 -4.73 22.80
N VAL A 192 2.32 -4.39 22.45
CA VAL A 192 2.90 -3.04 22.60
C VAL A 192 3.02 -2.44 21.20
N SER A 193 2.32 -1.32 20.97
CA SER A 193 2.22 -0.71 19.65
C SER A 193 1.83 0.76 19.80
N GLU A 194 2.83 1.66 19.79
CA GLU A 194 2.60 3.11 19.86
C GLU A 194 1.64 3.61 18.77
N PRO A 195 1.77 3.19 17.48
CA PRO A 195 0.89 3.70 16.42
C PRO A 195 -0.59 3.34 16.58
N THR A 196 -0.92 2.34 17.41
CA THR A 196 -2.31 1.88 17.62
C THR A 196 -2.77 1.99 19.08
N ALA A 197 -1.93 2.54 19.96
CA ALA A 197 -2.24 2.67 21.38
C ALA A 197 -3.51 3.52 21.64
N PHE A 198 -3.78 4.49 20.76
CA PHE A 198 -4.96 5.34 20.82
C PHE A 198 -6.30 4.58 20.68
N LEU A 199 -6.28 3.35 20.17
CA LEU A 199 -7.46 2.48 20.06
C LEU A 199 -7.80 1.75 21.37
N GLY A 200 -7.04 2.00 22.45
CA GLY A 200 -7.29 1.41 23.77
C GLY A 200 -6.39 0.22 24.09
N ALA A 201 -6.74 -0.50 25.16
CA ALA A 201 -5.96 -1.62 25.67
C ALA A 201 -5.91 -2.81 24.70
N TRP A 202 -4.82 -3.57 24.76
CA TRP A 202 -4.70 -4.85 24.08
C TRP A 202 -5.16 -5.98 25.02
N PRO A 203 -5.90 -6.99 24.55
CA PRO A 203 -6.39 -7.15 23.18
C PRO A 203 -7.68 -6.36 22.91
N PHE A 204 -8.46 -6.05 23.96
CA PHE A 204 -9.74 -5.36 23.85
C PHE A 204 -9.67 -3.95 24.46
N PRO A 205 -10.17 -2.91 23.75
CA PRO A 205 -10.92 -2.94 22.49
C PRO A 205 -10.06 -2.86 21.21
N ARG A 206 -8.72 -2.83 21.33
CA ARG A 206 -7.82 -2.51 20.21
C ARG A 206 -7.97 -3.42 19.00
N LEU A 207 -7.93 -4.75 19.17
CA LEU A 207 -7.94 -5.69 18.05
C LEU A 207 -9.26 -5.60 17.25
N PRO A 208 -10.47 -5.66 17.86
CA PRO A 208 -11.71 -5.44 17.11
C PRO A 208 -11.75 -4.12 16.34
N LEU A 209 -11.23 -3.03 16.93
CA LEU A 209 -11.20 -1.73 16.25
C LEU A 209 -10.23 -1.72 15.06
N LEU A 210 -9.11 -2.45 15.13
CA LEU A 210 -8.21 -2.63 13.98
C LEU A 210 -8.88 -3.41 12.84
N PHE A 211 -9.56 -4.52 13.14
CA PHE A 211 -10.31 -5.28 12.13
C PHE A 211 -11.44 -4.43 11.51
N LEU A 212 -12.19 -3.71 12.34
CA LEU A 212 -13.26 -2.83 11.88
C LEU A 212 -12.70 -1.67 11.03
N GLY A 213 -11.62 -1.03 11.48
CA GLY A 213 -10.96 0.06 10.76
C GLY A 213 -10.44 -0.38 9.40
N GLY A 214 -9.76 -1.53 9.34
CA GLY A 214 -9.30 -2.11 8.07
C GLY A 214 -10.47 -2.41 7.13
N ALA A 215 -11.53 -3.06 7.62
CA ALA A 215 -12.71 -3.37 6.82
C ALA A 215 -13.43 -2.11 6.30
N LEU A 216 -13.52 -1.06 7.12
CA LEU A 216 -14.08 0.23 6.74
C LEU A 216 -13.27 0.89 5.64
N LEU A 217 -11.94 0.91 5.75
CA LEU A 217 -11.05 1.51 4.77
C LEU A 217 -11.12 0.78 3.41
N GLU A 218 -11.13 -0.55 3.41
CA GLU A 218 -11.30 -1.34 2.19
C GLU A 218 -12.68 -1.13 1.56
N THR A 219 -13.73 -1.09 2.37
CA THR A 219 -15.08 -0.80 1.89
C THR A 219 -15.18 0.61 1.31
N ALA A 220 -14.53 1.59 1.93
CA ALA A 220 -14.45 2.96 1.44
C ALA A 220 -13.72 3.04 0.08
N ALA A 221 -12.66 2.26 -0.10
CA ALA A 221 -11.97 2.15 -1.38
C ALA A 221 -12.89 1.58 -2.48
N TRP A 222 -13.71 0.56 -2.17
CA TRP A 222 -14.66 -0.01 -3.13
C TRP A 222 -15.84 0.91 -3.48
N LEU A 223 -16.28 1.75 -2.54
CA LEU A 223 -17.54 2.50 -2.59
C LEU A 223 -17.78 3.29 -3.90
N PRO A 224 -16.81 4.04 -4.46
CA PRO A 224 -17.01 4.76 -5.72
C PRO A 224 -17.44 3.84 -6.87
N PHE A 225 -16.89 2.62 -6.93
CA PHE A 225 -17.20 1.63 -7.97
C PHE A 225 -18.53 0.92 -7.71
N GLY A 226 -18.84 0.64 -6.45
CA GLY A 226 -20.15 0.13 -6.03
C GLY A 226 -21.29 1.06 -6.46
N ILE A 227 -21.15 2.37 -6.23
CA ILE A 227 -22.17 3.38 -6.60
C ILE A 227 -22.31 3.47 -8.13
N MET A 228 -21.20 3.55 -8.87
CA MET A 228 -21.23 3.66 -10.34
C MET A 228 -21.90 2.45 -11.01
N SER A 229 -21.67 1.24 -10.50
CA SER A 229 -22.28 0.03 -11.06
C SER A 229 -23.81 0.01 -10.88
N HIS A 230 -24.32 0.46 -9.73
CA HIS A 230 -25.77 0.55 -9.44
C HIS A 230 -26.48 1.61 -10.29
N VAL A 231 -25.82 2.73 -10.58
CA VAL A 231 -26.40 3.78 -11.45
C VAL A 231 -26.52 3.29 -12.89
N ARG A 232 -25.56 2.50 -13.37
CA ARG A 232 -25.55 1.98 -14.74
C ARG A 232 -26.62 0.92 -14.98
N THR A 233 -26.90 0.05 -14.00
CA THR A 233 -27.95 -0.98 -14.10
C THR A 233 -29.36 -0.39 -14.05
N ARG A 234 -29.57 0.75 -13.37
CA ARG A 234 -30.87 1.46 -13.35
C ARG A 234 -31.22 2.16 -14.67
N LYS A 235 -30.23 2.50 -15.49
CA LYS A 235 -30.43 3.19 -16.79
C LYS A 235 -30.59 2.23 -17.97
N ALA A 236 -30.40 0.92 -17.79
CA ALA A 236 -30.66 -0.05 -18.85
C ALA A 236 -32.19 -0.18 -19.05
N PRO A 237 -32.72 -0.08 -20.29
CA PRO A 237 -34.11 -0.41 -20.56
C PRO A 237 -34.36 -1.84 -20.11
N ARG A 238 -35.42 -2.06 -19.32
CA ARG A 238 -35.87 -3.42 -19.03
C ARG A 238 -36.43 -4.02 -20.33
N PRO A 239 -36.08 -5.27 -20.68
CA PRO A 239 -36.68 -5.96 -21.82
C PRO A 239 -38.19 -6.14 -21.65
#